data_AF-A0AAJ1LNA4-F1
#
_entry.id   AF-A0AAJ1LNA4-F1
#
_cell.length_a   1.000
_cell.length_b   1.000
_cell.length_c   1.000
_cell.angle_alpha   90.00
_cell.angle_beta   90.00
_cell.angle_gamma   90.00
#
_symmetry.space_group_name_H-M   'P 1'
#
loop_
_entity.id
_entity.type
_entity.pdbx_description
1 polymer ?
#
loop_
_entity_poly.entity_id
_entity_poly.type
_entity_poly.pdbx_seq_one_letter_code
_entity_poly.pdbx_strand_id
1 'polypeptide(L)'
;MEMYQWLTAILVGGITGFVSHLINNQGKLLLPRRLKTFFHFGFLTDIFTGSLAALLGLVLFDVTLIKEIIKVSIVTAISGQTFLLHQALGGEQAKNTQIGKADEKIQEIDKLLRR
;
A
#
# COMPACT_ATOMS: atom_id res chain seq x y z
N MET A 1 -21.05 2.92 18.72
CA MET A 1 -21.05 3.19 17.27
C MET A 1 -22.10 2.37 16.59
N GLU A 2 -22.87 3.02 15.73
CA GLU A 2 -23.97 2.44 14.97
C GLU A 2 -23.46 1.75 13.70
N MET A 3 -24.21 0.76 13.20
CA MET A 3 -23.84 -0.01 12.00
C MET A 3 -23.58 0.87 10.77
N TYR A 4 -24.33 1.96 10.60
CA TYR A 4 -24.17 2.87 9.46
C TYR A 4 -22.81 3.59 9.47
N GLN A 5 -22.23 3.85 10.65
CA GLN A 5 -20.94 4.54 10.78
C GLN A 5 -19.81 3.66 10.24
N TRP A 6 -19.83 2.38 10.61
CA TRP A 6 -18.90 1.37 10.11
C TRP A 6 -19.00 1.18 8.60
N LEU A 7 -20.23 1.06 8.07
CA LEU A 7 -20.47 0.93 6.64
C LEU A 7 -19.96 2.15 5.87
N THR A 8 -20.17 3.35 6.42
CA THR A 8 -19.69 4.60 5.81
C THR A 8 -18.17 4.61 5.74
N ALA A 9 -17.48 4.25 6.83
CA ALA A 9 -16.02 4.20 6.85
C ALA A 9 -15.43 3.15 5.90
N ILE A 10 -16.04 1.96 5.83
CA ILE A 10 -15.63 0.91 4.89
C ILE A 10 -15.79 1.39 3.44
N LEU A 11 -16.94 1.98 3.09
CA LEU A 11 -17.18 2.48 1.74
C LEU A 11 -16.22 3.61 1.37
N VAL A 12 -16.06 4.60 2.24
CA VAL A 12 -15.16 5.75 1.99
C VAL A 12 -13.72 5.28 1.91
N GLY A 13 -13.26 4.47 2.87
CA GLY A 13 -11.90 3.91 2.87
C GLY A 13 -11.63 3.02 1.66
N GLY A 14 -12.61 2.21 1.24
CA GLY A 14 -12.50 1.38 0.05
C GLY A 14 -12.41 2.17 -1.24
N ILE A 15 -13.21 3.24 -1.39
CA ILE A 15 -13.14 4.16 -2.54
C ILE A 15 -11.79 4.88 -2.55
N THR A 16 -11.34 5.41 -1.42
CA THR A 16 -10.01 6.03 -1.29
C THR A 16 -8.91 5.02 -1.66
N GLY A 17 -9.06 3.79 -1.19
CA GLY A 17 -8.18 2.67 -1.50
C GLY A 17 -8.04 2.42 -3.01
N PHE A 18 -9.19 2.33 -3.68
CA PHE A 18 -9.29 2.19 -5.12
C PHE A 18 -8.67 3.35 -5.88
N VAL A 19 -8.94 4.59 -5.47
CA VAL A 19 -8.40 5.79 -6.13
C VAL A 19 -6.87 5.82 -6.01
N SER A 20 -6.31 5.52 -4.84
CA SER A 20 -4.85 5.38 -4.68
C SER A 20 -4.27 4.29 -5.57
N HIS A 21 -4.98 3.17 -5.76
CA HIS A 21 -4.54 2.14 -6.71
C HIS A 21 -4.42 2.69 -8.13
N LEU A 22 -5.42 3.44 -8.61
CA LEU A 22 -5.34 4.06 -9.93
C LEU A 22 -4.19 5.05 -10.03
N ILE A 23 -3.99 5.90 -9.02
CA ILE A 23 -2.93 6.92 -9.01
C ILE A 23 -1.55 6.24 -9.08
N ASN A 24 -1.32 5.25 -8.22
CA ASN A 24 -0.02 4.58 -8.11
C ASN A 24 0.30 3.71 -9.34
N ASN A 25 -0.71 3.27 -10.08
CA ASN A 25 -0.54 2.39 -11.25
C ASN A 25 -0.80 3.10 -12.58
N GLN A 26 -0.64 4.44 -12.65
CA GLN A 26 -0.80 5.22 -13.88
C GLN A 26 -2.16 5.03 -14.57
N GLY A 27 -3.23 4.91 -13.77
CA GLY A 27 -4.59 4.66 -14.24
C GLY A 27 -4.87 3.21 -14.66
N LYS A 28 -3.90 2.30 -14.54
CA LYS A 28 -4.09 0.88 -14.86
C LYS A 28 -4.65 0.14 -13.66
N LEU A 29 -5.75 -0.58 -13.88
CA LEU A 29 -6.34 -1.44 -12.87
C LEU A 29 -5.68 -2.81 -12.95
N LEU A 30 -4.89 -3.15 -11.92
CA LEU A 30 -4.22 -4.44 -11.84
C LEU A 30 -5.22 -5.48 -11.33
N LEU A 31 -5.68 -6.35 -12.24
CA LEU A 31 -6.59 -7.43 -11.91
C LEU A 31 -5.91 -8.49 -11.03
N PRO A 32 -6.67 -9.17 -10.16
CA PRO A 32 -6.14 -10.26 -9.36
C PRO A 32 -5.61 -11.37 -10.28
N ARG A 33 -4.33 -11.70 -10.15
CA ARG A 33 -3.67 -12.74 -10.94
C ARG A 33 -3.16 -13.83 -10.01
N ARG A 34 -3.58 -15.06 -10.27
CA ARG A 34 -3.01 -16.23 -9.59
C ARG A 34 -1.61 -16.48 -10.14
N LEU A 35 -0.58 -16.32 -9.32
CA LEU A 35 0.72 -16.93 -9.58
C LEU A 35 0.79 -18.28 -8.88
N LYS A 36 1.61 -19.20 -9.42
CA LYS A 36 1.78 -20.58 -8.92
C LYS A 36 2.10 -20.68 -7.42
N THR A 37 2.66 -19.62 -6.82
CA THR A 37 3.12 -19.63 -5.41
C THR A 37 2.49 -18.51 -4.56
N PHE A 38 1.90 -17.47 -5.17
CA PHE A 38 1.34 -16.31 -4.45
C PHE A 38 0.07 -15.77 -5.13
N PHE A 39 -0.89 -15.34 -4.30
CA PHE A 39 -2.11 -14.69 -4.77
C PHE A 39 -1.89 -13.18 -4.79
N HIS A 40 -1.72 -12.59 -5.97
CA HIS A 40 -1.73 -11.14 -6.13
C HIS A 40 -3.17 -10.69 -6.33
N PHE A 41 -3.78 -10.12 -5.29
CA PHE A 41 -5.15 -9.60 -5.36
C PHE A 41 -5.28 -8.31 -6.19
N GLY A 42 -4.16 -7.65 -6.53
CA GLY A 42 -4.16 -6.44 -7.34
C GLY A 42 -4.94 -5.32 -6.66
N PHE A 43 -5.84 -4.66 -7.39
CA PHE A 43 -6.64 -3.54 -6.89
C PHE A 43 -7.51 -3.89 -5.67
N LEU A 44 -7.88 -5.16 -5.48
CA LEU A 44 -8.64 -5.58 -4.30
C LEU A 44 -7.83 -5.37 -3.01
N THR A 45 -6.52 -5.60 -3.06
CA THR A 45 -5.66 -5.38 -1.88
C THR A 45 -5.77 -3.95 -1.41
N ASP A 46 -5.69 -2.98 -2.33
CA ASP A 46 -5.74 -1.55 -2.03
C ASP A 46 -7.11 -1.08 -1.51
N ILE A 47 -8.20 -1.66 -2.02
CA ILE A 47 -9.54 -1.44 -1.47
C ILE A 47 -9.63 -1.93 -0.02
N PHE A 48 -9.14 -3.14 0.24
CA PHE A 48 -9.19 -3.73 1.59
C PHE A 48 -8.27 -2.99 2.57
N THR A 49 -7.06 -2.61 2.17
CA THR A 49 -6.16 -1.82 3.03
C THR A 49 -6.71 -0.42 3.29
N GLY A 50 -7.27 0.25 2.28
CA GLY A 50 -7.95 1.54 2.47
C GLY A 50 -9.13 1.45 3.43
N SER A 51 -9.97 0.42 3.28
CA SER A 51 -11.10 0.15 4.18
C SER A 51 -10.65 -0.15 5.61
N LEU A 52 -9.64 -0.99 5.77
CA LEU A 52 -9.08 -1.36 7.07
C LEU A 52 -8.46 -0.15 7.76
N ALA A 53 -7.71 0.68 7.04
CA ALA A 53 -7.11 1.90 7.58
C ALA A 53 -8.19 2.91 8.03
N ALA A 54 -9.27 3.07 7.26
CA ALA A 54 -10.41 3.90 7.65
C ALA A 54 -11.13 3.37 8.92
N LEU A 55 -11.31 2.06 9.02
CA LEU A 55 -11.85 1.41 10.23
C LEU A 55 -10.99 1.68 11.46
N LEU A 56 -9.66 1.53 11.32
CA LEU A 56 -8.72 1.84 12.40
C LEU A 56 -8.79 3.32 12.78
N GLY A 57 -8.86 4.22 11.78
CA GLY A 57 -9.04 5.65 12.04
C GLY A 57 -10.29 5.94 12.86
N LEU A 58 -11.41 5.32 12.49
CA LEU A 58 -12.67 5.49 13.22
C LEU A 58 -12.57 5.05 14.69
N VAL A 59 -11.89 3.93 14.96
CA VAL A 59 -11.64 3.44 16.33
C VAL A 59 -10.68 4.35 17.10
N LEU A 60 -9.65 4.87 16.44
CA LEU A 60 -8.61 5.68 17.09
C LEU A 60 -9.07 7.09 17.46
N PHE A 61 -9.96 7.68 16.65
CA PHE A 61 -10.39 9.07 16.81
C PHE A 61 -11.80 9.22 17.41
N ASP A 62 -12.49 8.10 17.69
CA ASP A 62 -13.82 8.04 18.32
C ASP A 62 -14.84 9.05 17.76
N VAL A 63 -14.84 9.21 16.43
CA VAL A 63 -15.70 10.17 15.73
C VAL A 63 -17.10 9.60 15.50
N THR A 64 -18.12 10.39 15.82
CA THR A 64 -19.53 9.96 15.75
C THR A 64 -20.35 10.70 14.70
N LEU A 65 -19.95 11.91 14.33
CA LEU A 65 -20.60 12.72 13.30
C LEU A 65 -20.23 12.23 11.89
N ILE A 66 -21.23 12.06 11.02
CA ILE A 66 -21.05 11.54 9.65
C ILE A 66 -19.97 12.31 8.86
N LYS A 67 -19.93 13.64 9.01
CA LYS A 67 -18.95 14.51 8.33
C LYS A 67 -17.53 14.25 8.82
N GLU A 68 -17.36 13.95 10.09
CA GLU A 68 -16.06 13.67 10.69
C GLU A 68 -15.60 12.26 10.33
N ILE A 69 -16.51 11.29 10.33
CA ILE A 69 -16.25 9.92 9.87
C ILE A 69 -15.70 9.94 8.45
N ILE A 70 -16.31 10.69 7.53
CA ILE A 70 -15.83 10.81 6.15
C ILE A 70 -14.42 11.39 6.11
N LYS A 71 -14.17 12.50 6.82
CA LYS A 71 -12.85 13.15 6.85
C LYS A 71 -11.77 12.23 7.40
N VAL A 72 -12.02 11.63 8.57
CA VAL A 72 -11.08 10.73 9.23
C VAL A 72 -10.80 9.51 8.37
N SER A 73 -11.84 8.92 7.77
CA SER A 73 -11.70 7.74 6.89
C SER A 73 -10.79 8.03 5.70
N ILE A 74 -10.96 9.17 5.03
CA ILE A 74 -10.10 9.56 3.90
C ILE A 74 -8.65 9.75 4.35
N VAL A 75 -8.44 10.52 5.42
CA VAL A 75 -7.08 10.85 5.89
C VAL A 75 -6.35 9.59 6.34
N THR A 76 -7.01 8.72 7.10
CA THR A 76 -6.40 7.48 7.59
C THR A 76 -6.21 6.45 6.48
N ALA A 77 -7.13 6.34 5.52
CA ALA A 77 -6.93 5.51 4.33
C ALA A 77 -5.69 5.94 3.52
N ILE A 78 -5.57 7.24 3.19
CA ILE A 78 -4.40 7.78 2.47
C ILE A 78 -3.11 7.55 3.28
N SER A 79 -3.15 7.83 4.59
CA SER A 79 -2.00 7.66 5.47
C SER A 79 -1.54 6.21 5.53
N GLY A 80 -2.49 5.27 5.69
CA GLY A 80 -2.21 3.84 5.73
C GLY A 80 -1.61 3.33 4.43
N GLN A 81 -2.16 3.73 3.28
CA GLN A 81 -1.63 3.34 1.97
C GLN A 81 -0.24 3.93 1.71
N THR A 82 -0.02 5.20 2.05
CA THR A 82 1.29 5.86 1.91
C THR A 82 2.33 5.20 2.80
N PHE A 83 1.97 4.85 4.04
CA PHE A 83 2.85 4.16 4.97
C PHE A 83 3.28 2.79 4.44
N LEU A 84 2.34 1.98 3.97
CA LEU A 84 2.63 0.66 3.38
C LEU A 84 3.50 0.78 2.13
N LEU A 85 3.21 1.76 1.26
CA LEU A 85 4.01 2.02 0.07
C LEU A 85 5.45 2.39 0.42
N HIS A 86 5.64 3.29 1.40
CA HIS A 86 6.97 3.68 1.85
C HIS A 86 7.74 2.47 2.42
N GLN A 87 7.09 1.61 3.20
CA GLN A 87 7.72 0.41 3.74
C GLN A 87 8.17 -0.55 2.62
N ALA A 88 7.33 -0.74 1.60
CA ALA A 88 7.66 -1.55 0.43
C ALA A 88 8.87 -0.99 -0.34
N LEU A 89 8.87 0.32 -0.62
CA LEU A 89 9.97 1.00 -1.30
C LEU A 89 11.28 0.92 -0.52
N GLY A 90 11.24 1.08 0.81
CA GLY A 90 12.43 0.93 1.65
C GLY A 90 13.03 -0.47 1.60
N GLY A 91 12.18 -1.50 1.56
CA GLY A 91 12.61 -2.89 1.37
C GLY A 91 13.24 -3.14 0.00
N GLU A 92 12.69 -2.56 -1.07
CA GLU A 92 13.27 -2.64 -2.41
C GLU A 92 14.60 -1.92 -2.52
N GLN A 93 14.74 -0.73 -1.94
CA GLN A 93 16.01 0.01 -1.92
C GLN A 93 17.12 -0.75 -1.19
N ALA A 94 16.79 -1.40 -0.07
CA ALA A 94 17.74 -2.22 0.68
C ALA A 94 18.24 -3.41 -0.17
N LYS A 95 17.34 -4.09 -0.89
CA LYS A 95 17.71 -5.16 -1.83
C LYS A 95 18.58 -4.63 -2.97
N ASN A 96 18.21 -3.51 -3.59
CA ASN A 96 18.93 -2.96 -4.73
C ASN A 96 20.35 -2.51 -4.34
N THR A 97 20.52 -1.96 -3.13
CA THR A 97 21.84 -1.61 -2.58
C THR A 97 22.72 -2.86 -2.37
N GLN A 98 22.15 -3.98 -1.92
CA GLN A 98 22.90 -5.24 -1.76
C GLN A 98 23.34 -5.81 -3.11
N ILE A 99 22.48 -5.74 -4.13
CA ILE A 99 22.80 -6.17 -5.49
C ILE A 99 23.92 -5.30 -6.07
N GLY A 100 23.84 -3.97 -5.92
CA GLY A 100 24.91 -3.07 -6.38
C GLY A 100 26.27 -3.37 -5.75
N LYS A 101 26.31 -3.68 -4.45
CA LYS A 101 27.54 -4.10 -3.76
C LYS A 101 28.07 -5.45 -4.25
N ALA A 102 27.18 -6.38 -4.64
CA ALA A 102 27.57 -7.65 -5.21
C ALA A 102 28.17 -7.48 -6.62
N ASP A 103 27.55 -6.65 -7.45
CA ASP A 103 28.03 -6.33 -8.80
C ASP A 103 29.39 -5.64 -8.77
N GLU A 104 29.60 -4.71 -7.83
CA GLU A 104 30.89 -4.03 -7.63
C GLU A 104 32.01 -5.04 -7.29
N LYS A 105 31.75 -5.99 -6.39
CA LYS A 105 32.70 -7.07 -6.06
C LYS A 105 32.99 -7.99 -7.24
N ILE A 106 31.97 -8.32 -8.04
CA ILE A 106 32.14 -9.15 -9.24
C ILE A 106 33.03 -8.43 -10.27
N GLN A 107 32.83 -7.12 -10.48
CA GLN A 107 33.68 -6.32 -11.36
C GLN A 107 35.12 -6.22 -10.85
N GLU A 108 35.32 -6.11 -9.54
CA GLU A 108 36.66 -6.08 -8.94
C GLU A 108 37.40 -7.41 -9.17
N ILE A 109 36.70 -8.55 -9.01
CA ILE A 109 37.25 -9.88 -9.30
C ILE A 109 37.57 -10.04 -10.80
N ASP A 110 36.70 -9.60 -11.71
CA ASP A 110 36.96 -9.69 -13.17
C ASP A 110 38.20 -8.87 -13.57
N LYS A 111 38.39 -7.68 -12.96
CA LYS A 111 39.61 -6.87 -13.18
C LYS A 111 40.88 -7.54 -12.67
N LEU A 112 40.80 -8.29 -11.57
CA LEU A 112 41.93 -9.03 -11.01
C LEU A 112 42.27 -10.27 -11.85
N LEU A 113 41.27 -10.94 -12.43
CA LEU A 113 41.45 -12.11 -13.29
C LEU A 113 41.94 -11.77 -14.71
N ARG A 114 41.73 -10.54 -15.19
CA ARG A 114 42.23 -10.06 -16.50
C ARG A 114 43.66 -9.48 -16.45
N ARG A 115 44.31 -9.48 -15.29
CA ARG A 115 45.75 -9.22 -15.15
C ARG A 115 46.52 -10.52 -15.20
#